data_AF-A0AAU3KFN5-F1
#
_entry.id   AF-A0AAU3KFN5-F1
#
_cell.length_a   1.000
_cell.length_b   1.000
_cell.length_c   1.000
_cell.angle_alpha   90.00
_cell.angle_beta   90.00
_cell.angle_gamma   90.00
#
_symmetry.space_group_name_H-M   'P 1'
#
loop_
_entity.id
_entity.type
_entity.pdbx_description
1 polymer ?
#
loop_
_entity_poly.entity_id
_entity_poly.type
_entity_poly.pdbx_seq_one_letter_code
_entity_poly.pdbx_strand_id
1 'polypeptide(L)' 'MIDTMSREEYQQAAHFGTAGPASCLEEQVVTTWRRDAEGWSGKHWLFSPADDGIWVLHPLNVSNRKRT' A
#
# COMPACT_ATOMS: atom_id res chain seq x y z
N MET A 1 -9.35 1.35 -8.43
CA MET A 1 -8.01 1.57 -9.00
C MET A 1 -7.03 1.48 -7.84
N ILE A 2 -5.97 0.68 -7.94
CA ILE A 2 -5.00 0.48 -6.84
C ILE A 2 -3.82 1.41 -7.03
N ASP A 3 -3.47 2.15 -5.98
CA ASP A 3 -2.32 3.04 -6.01
C ASP A 3 -1.05 2.25 -6.27
N THR A 4 -0.22 2.81 -7.13
CA THR A 4 1.08 2.25 -7.46
C THR A 4 2.12 3.32 -7.27
N MET A 5 3.10 3.05 -6.41
CA MET A 5 4.24 3.95 -6.19
C MET A 5 5.56 3.31 -6.61
N SER A 6 6.56 4.14 -6.86
CA SER A 6 7.92 3.66 -7.12
C SER A 6 8.51 3.01 -5.86
N ARG A 7 9.55 2.19 -6.07
CA ARG A 7 10.28 1.59 -4.95
C ARG A 7 10.99 2.62 -4.08
N GLU A 8 11.48 3.71 -4.66
CA GLU A 8 12.14 4.79 -3.91
C GLU A 8 11.13 5.54 -3.02
N GLU A 9 9.95 5.89 -3.54
CA GLU A 9 8.87 6.51 -2.76
C GLU A 9 8.38 5.59 -1.64
N TYR A 10 8.23 4.29 -1.93
CA TYR A 10 7.86 3.30 -0.91
C TYR A 10 8.89 3.24 0.23
N GLN A 11 10.18 3.25 -0.09
CA GLN A 11 11.23 3.24 0.93
C GLN A 11 11.19 4.49 1.80
N GLN A 12 10.93 5.66 1.19
CA GLN A 12 10.77 6.90 1.93
C GLN A 12 9.53 6.86 2.84
N ALA A 13 8.37 6.45 2.32
CA ALA A 13 7.15 6.33 3.11
C ALA A 13 7.30 5.31 4.26
N ALA A 14 7.92 4.15 3.99
CA ALA A 14 8.19 3.14 5.00
C ALA A 14 9.17 3.65 6.08
N HIS A 15 10.16 4.47 5.72
CA HIS A 15 11.06 5.10 6.68
C HIS A 15 10.31 6.01 7.67
N PHE A 16 9.28 6.71 7.20
CA PHE A 16 8.42 7.55 8.04
C PHE A 16 7.24 6.79 8.67
N GLY A 17 7.15 5.47 8.48
CA GLY A 17 6.08 4.64 9.02
C GLY A 17 4.71 4.83 8.35
N THR A 18 4.66 5.51 7.20
CA THR A 18 3.40 5.71 6.44
C THR A 18 3.17 4.64 5.39
N ALA A 19 4.10 3.71 5.17
CA ALA A 19 3.90 2.52 4.35
C ALA A 19 4.55 1.29 4.98
N GLY A 20 4.12 0.10 4.57
CA GLY A 20 4.73 -1.12 5.07
C GLY A 20 4.23 -2.40 4.41
N PRO A 21 4.74 -3.56 4.86
CA PRO A 21 4.31 -4.85 4.35
C PRO A 21 2.92 -5.22 4.89
N ALA A 22 2.11 -5.83 4.03
CA ALA A 22 0.77 -6.32 4.39
C ALA A 22 0.79 -7.38 5.50
N SER A 23 1.93 -8.05 5.71
CA SER A 23 2.13 -9.00 6.81
C SER A 23 2.09 -8.37 8.20
N CYS A 24 2.17 -7.04 8.31
CA CYS A 24 1.99 -6.32 9.58
C CYS A 24 0.52 -6.00 9.89
N LEU A 25 -0.40 -6.29 8.97
CA LEU A 25 -1.83 -6.09 9.17
C LEU A 25 -2.50 -7.37 9.65
N GLU A 26 -3.67 -7.21 10.25
CA GLU A 26 -4.52 -8.36 10.57
C GLU A 26 -4.98 -9.09 9.30
N GLU A 27 -5.08 -10.42 9.39
CA GLU A 27 -5.47 -11.26 8.26
C GLU A 27 -6.83 -10.88 7.67
N GLN A 28 -7.78 -10.44 8.50
CA GLN A 28 -9.10 -9.99 8.05
C GLN A 28 -9.02 -8.78 7.11
N VAL A 29 -8.09 -7.86 7.36
CA VAL A 29 -7.92 -6.65 6.54
C VAL A 29 -7.35 -7.04 5.18
N VAL A 30 -6.30 -7.87 5.18
CA VAL A 30 -5.67 -8.36 3.95
C VAL A 30 -6.67 -9.19 3.12
N THR A 31 -7.50 -10.01 3.77
CA THR A 31 -8.52 -10.83 3.10
C THR A 31 -9.60 -9.97 2.45
N THR A 32 -10.07 -8.95 3.17
CA THR A 32 -11.05 -7.99 2.65
C THR A 32 -10.49 -7.26 1.42
N TRP A 33 -9.26 -6.75 1.50
CA TRP A 33 -8.63 -6.09 0.35
C TRP A 33 -8.36 -7.03 -0.82
N ARG A 34 -7.98 -8.29 -0.59
CA ARG A 34 -7.84 -9.26 -1.68
C ARG A 34 -9.15 -9.51 -2.43
N ARG A 35 -10.28 -9.45 -1.74
CA ARG A 35 -11.61 -9.60 -2.35
C ARG A 35 -12.04 -8.34 -3.09
N ASP A 36 -11.80 -7.17 -2.50
CA ASP A 36 -12.44 -5.93 -2.94
C ASP A 36 -11.52 -5.04 -3.80
N ALA A 37 -10.20 -5.27 -3.75
CA ALA A 37 -9.17 -4.43 -4.36
C ALA A 37 -8.50 -5.15 -5.54
N GLU A 38 -9.23 -5.29 -6.65
CA GLU A 38 -8.75 -5.98 -7.85
C GLU A 38 -7.43 -5.37 -8.37
N GLY A 39 -6.45 -6.22 -8.68
CA GLY A 39 -5.13 -5.81 -9.15
C GLY A 39 -4.11 -5.49 -8.04
N TRP A 40 -4.50 -5.56 -6.76
CA TRP A 40 -3.54 -5.46 -5.67
C TRP A 40 -2.67 -6.73 -5.55
N SER A 41 -1.36 -6.54 -5.42
CA SER A 41 -0.40 -7.64 -5.30
C SER A 41 -0.42 -8.35 -3.95
N GLY A 42 -1.15 -7.81 -2.96
CA GLY A 42 -1.26 -8.40 -1.62
C GLY A 42 -0.04 -8.18 -0.73
N LYS A 43 0.85 -7.25 -1.08
CA LYS A 43 2.19 -7.14 -0.46
C LYS A 43 2.40 -5.91 0.42
N HIS A 44 1.82 -4.76 0.07
CA HIS A 44 2.11 -3.51 0.75
C HIS A 44 0.84 -2.70 1.02
N TRP A 45 0.93 -1.83 2.03
CA TRP A 45 -0.08 -0.85 2.40
C TRP A 45 0.53 0.54 2.43
N LEU A 46 -0.34 1.54 2.30
CA LEU A 46 -0.04 2.96 2.49
C LEU A 46 -1.04 3.55 3.50
N PHE A 47 -0.56 4.49 4.31
CA PHE A 47 -1.33 5.33 5.20
C PHE A 47 -1.23 6.75 4.67
N SER A 48 -2.32 7.28 4.15
CA SER A 48 -2.36 8.60 3.52
C SER A 48 -3.66 9.33 3.89
N PRO A 49 -3.67 10.68 3.81
CA PRO A 49 -4.89 11.44 4.03
C PRO A 49 -5.88 11.22 2.88
N ALA A 50 -7.13 10.92 3.23
CA ALA A 50 -8.26 11.01 2.31
C ALA A 50 -8.71 12.47 2.12
N ASP A 51 -9.63 12.67 1.18
CA ASP A 51 -10.16 14.00 0.81
C ASP A 51 -10.83 14.76 1.97
N ASP A 52 -11.30 14.03 2.99
CA ASP A 52 -11.90 14.57 4.21
C ASP A 52 -10.86 14.90 5.30
N GLY A 53 -9.56 14.71 5.00
CA GLY A 53 -8.46 14.89 5.94
C GLY A 53 -8.29 13.75 6.95
N ILE A 54 -9.11 12.70 6.87
CA ILE A 54 -8.96 11.50 7.69
C ILE A 54 -7.86 10.64 7.08
N TRP A 55 -6.94 10.19 7.92
CA TRP A 55 -5.92 9.26 7.47
C TRP A 55 -6.49 7.85 7.35
N VAL A 56 -6.30 7.26 6.18
CA VAL A 56 -6.83 5.94 5.84
C VAL A 56 -5.70 5.01 5.42
N LEU A 57 -5.87 3.76 5.81
CA LEU A 57 -5.02 2.67 5.35
C LEU A 57 -5.59 2.12 4.05
N HIS A 58 -4.77 1.97 3.01
CA HIS A 58 -5.22 1.45 1.71
C HIS A 58 -4.19 0.52 1.06
N PRO A 59 -4.64 -0.42 0.20
CA PRO A 59 -3.78 -1.35 -0.50
C PRO A 59 -2.87 -0.61 -1.50
N LEU A 60 -1.58 -0.96 -1.49
CA LEU A 60 -0.56 -0.34 -2.31
C LEU A 60 0.20 -1.38 -3.15
N ASN A 61 0.41 -1.06 -4.43
CA ASN A 61 1.38 -1.73 -5.28
C ASN A 61 2.69 -0.93 -5.34
N VAL A 62 3.81 -1.65 -5.42
CA VAL A 62 5.14 -1.05 -5.56
C VAL A 62 5.72 -1.49 -6.88
N SER A 63 5.97 -0.53 -7.77
CA SER A 63 6.64 -0.77 -9.04
C SER A 63 8.09 -1.16 -8.77
N ASN A 64 8.53 -2.26 -9.39
CA ASN A 64 9.96 -2.53 -9.46
C ASN A 64 10.60 -1.52 -10.42
N ARG A 65 11.83 -1.09 -10.10
CA ARG A 65 12.67 -0.33 -11.04
C ARG A 65 12.63 -1.05 -12.37
N LYS A 66 12.25 -0.36 -13.46
CA LYS A 66 12.43 -0.90 -14.80
C LYS A 66 13.91 -1.26 -14.91
N ARG A 67 14.21 -2.54 -15.13
CA ARG A 67 15.55 -2.97 -15.54
C ARG A 67 15.82 -2.25 -16.86
N THR A 68 16.66 -1.23 -16.82
CA THR A 68 17.34 -0.67 -17.99
C THR A 68 18.39 -1.65 -18.48
#